data_AF-A0A4U9UV80-F1
#
_entry.id   AF-A0A4U9UV80-F1
#
_cell.length_a   1.000
_cell.length_b   1.000
_cell.length_c   1.000
_cell.angle_alpha   90.00
_cell.angle_beta   90.00
_cell.angle_gamma   90.00
#
_symmetry.space_group_name_H-M   'P 1'
#
loop_
_entity.id
_entity.type
_entity.pdbx_description
1 polymer ?
#
loop_
_entity_poly.entity_id
_entity_poly.type
_entity_poly.pdbx_seq_one_letter_code
_entity_poly.pdbx_strand_id
1 'polypeptide(L)'
;MIFENPVLGRVMALDGVVQTTERDEFIYHEMMTHVPLLAHGQARKVLIIGGGDGAMLREVCRHQGVEHITMVEIDAGVVEFCANTYRITTPGL
;
A
#
# COMPACT_ATOMS: atom_id res chain seq x y z
N MET A 1 3.10 13.79 -6.83
CA MET A 1 2.24 14.09 -8.01
C MET A 1 1.68 12.81 -8.58
N ILE A 2 0.52 12.89 -9.25
CA ILE A 2 -0.07 11.77 -10.00
C ILE A 2 -0.17 12.19 -11.45
N PHE A 3 0.15 11.28 -12.36
CA PHE A 3 -0.03 11.47 -13.78
C PHE A 3 -0.43 10.16 -14.47
N GLU A 4 -1.02 10.29 -15.66
CA GLU A 4 -1.44 9.15 -16.47
C GLU A 4 -0.29 8.65 -17.35
N ASN A 5 -0.08 7.34 -17.35
CA ASN A 5 0.84 6.66 -18.25
C ASN A 5 0.07 5.64 -19.12
N PRO A 6 0.24 5.63 -20.45
CA PRO A 6 -0.51 4.72 -21.33
C PRO A 6 -0.31 3.22 -21.05
N VAL A 7 0.85 2.86 -20.50
CA VAL A 7 1.27 1.48 -20.24
C VAL A 7 1.10 1.09 -18.78
N LEU A 8 1.28 2.02 -17.84
CA LEU A 8 1.29 1.73 -16.39
C LEU A 8 0.03 2.22 -15.65
N GLY A 9 -0.88 2.91 -16.34
CA GLY A 9 -2.04 3.54 -15.72
C GLY A 9 -1.64 4.77 -14.92
N ARG A 10 -2.35 5.05 -13.81
CA ARG A 10 -1.96 6.16 -12.93
C ARG A 10 -0.63 5.86 -12.24
N VAL A 11 0.31 6.80 -12.32
CA VAL A 11 1.62 6.71 -11.66
C VAL A 11 1.71 7.74 -10.55
N MET A 12 2.07 7.30 -9.34
CA MET A 12 2.41 8.20 -8.24
C MET A 12 3.92 8.38 -8.16
N ALA A 13 4.37 9.63 -8.14
CA ALA A 13 5.77 9.98 -7.91
C ALA A 13 5.90 11.01 -6.78
N LEU A 14 6.89 10.81 -5.91
CA LEU A 14 7.29 11.72 -4.84
C LEU A 14 8.73 12.15 -5.11
N ASP A 15 9.00 13.45 -5.05
CA ASP A 15 10.32 14.05 -5.34
C ASP A 15 10.97 13.55 -6.66
N GLY A 16 10.15 13.34 -7.69
CA GLY A 16 10.60 12.86 -9.00
C GLY A 16 10.85 11.35 -9.09
N VAL A 17 10.66 10.60 -8.00
CA VAL A 17 10.83 9.15 -7.95
C VAL A 17 9.48 8.45 -7.96
N VAL A 18 9.29 7.50 -8.88
CA VAL A 18 8.10 6.65 -8.96
C VAL A 18 8.00 5.80 -7.70
N GLN A 19 6.86 5.89 -7.02
CA GLN A 19 6.55 5.12 -5.82
C GLN A 19 5.73 3.87 -6.16
N THR A 20 4.70 4.04 -6.99
CA THR A 20 3.76 2.98 -7.33
C THR A 20 3.05 3.28 -8.65
N THR A 21 2.60 2.23 -9.34
CA THR A 21 1.81 2.35 -10.57
C THR A 21 0.59 1.45 -10.53
N GLU A 22 -0.52 1.91 -11.09
CA GLU A 22 -1.81 1.22 -11.01
C GLU A 22 -1.77 -0.21 -11.56
N ARG A 23 -0.98 -0.47 -12.62
CA ARG A 23 -0.97 -1.78 -13.26
C ARG A 23 -0.08 -2.83 -12.62
N ASP A 24 0.91 -2.43 -11.83
CA ASP A 24 1.92 -3.36 -11.29
C ASP A 24 2.17 -3.26 -9.78
N GLU A 25 1.50 -2.34 -9.08
CA GLU A 25 1.61 -2.17 -7.62
C GLU A 25 1.44 -3.49 -6.86
N PHE A 26 0.53 -4.35 -7.33
CA PHE A 26 0.24 -5.63 -6.69
C PHE A 26 1.49 -6.50 -6.55
N ILE A 27 2.44 -6.43 -7.50
CA ILE A 27 3.68 -7.21 -7.45
C ILE A 27 4.49 -6.82 -6.21
N TYR A 28 4.68 -5.52 -6.00
CA TYR A 28 5.39 -5.01 -4.84
C TYR A 28 4.59 -5.29 -3.56
N HIS A 29 3.29 -5.01 -3.57
CA HIS A 29 2.48 -5.05 -2.35
C HIS A 29 2.17 -6.46 -1.86
N GLU A 30 1.89 -7.39 -2.76
CA GLU A 30 1.69 -8.79 -2.42
C GLU A 30 2.98 -9.42 -1.92
N MET A 31 4.11 -9.14 -2.58
CA MET A 31 5.40 -9.74 -2.19
C MET A 31 5.88 -9.23 -0.83
N MET A 32 5.81 -7.91 -0.59
CA MET A 32 6.26 -7.33 0.66
C MET A 32 5.32 -7.67 1.84
N THR A 33 4.06 -8.02 1.56
CA THR A 33 3.08 -8.40 2.59
C THR A 33 3.01 -9.91 2.85
N HIS A 34 2.69 -10.69 1.82
CA HIS A 34 2.35 -12.11 2.00
C HIS A 34 3.56 -12.95 2.33
N VAL A 35 4.73 -12.68 1.71
CA VAL A 35 5.95 -13.46 1.96
C VAL A 35 6.32 -13.47 3.45
N PRO A 36 6.48 -12.33 4.15
CA PRO A 36 6.84 -12.36 5.57
C PRO A 36 5.72 -12.90 6.46
N LEU A 37 4.45 -12.58 6.18
CA LEU A 37 3.33 -13.05 7.02
C LEU A 37 3.13 -14.56 6.92
N LEU A 38 3.22 -15.14 5.72
CA LEU A 38 3.14 -16.58 5.50
C LEU A 38 4.36 -17.30 6.07
N ALA A 39 5.57 -16.74 5.92
CA ALA A 39 6.79 -17.30 6.50
C ALA A 39 6.76 -17.32 8.03
N HIS A 40 6.20 -16.28 8.66
CA HIS A 40 5.99 -16.26 10.11
C HIS A 40 4.86 -17.22 10.54
N GLY A 41 3.79 -17.35 9.76
CA GLY A 41 2.70 -18.34 9.93
C GLY A 41 1.70 -18.08 11.06
N GLN A 42 1.98 -17.15 11.97
CA GLN A 42 1.13 -16.84 13.14
C GLN A 42 1.25 -15.39 13.61
N ALA A 43 1.63 -14.48 12.71
CA ALA A 43 1.73 -13.06 13.02
C ALA A 43 0.33 -12.48 13.34
N ARG A 44 0.17 -11.88 14.53
CA ARG A 44 -1.09 -11.26 14.98
C ARG A 44 -1.04 -9.73 15.02
N LYS A 45 0.16 -9.16 15.12
CA LYS A 45 0.37 -7.70 15.18
C LYS A 45 1.37 -7.32 14.11
N VAL A 46 1.01 -6.35 13.28
CA VAL A 46 1.81 -5.92 12.13
C VAL A 46 2.09 -4.43 12.26
N LEU A 47 3.36 -4.05 12.09
CA LEU A 47 3.80 -2.66 11.95
C LEU A 47 4.20 -2.43 10.50
N ILE A 48 3.55 -1.48 9.84
CA ILE A 48 3.90 -0.97 8.52
C ILE A 48 4.59 0.37 8.73
N ILE A 49 5.84 0.49 8.28
CA ILE A 49 6.60 1.74 8.30
C ILE A 49 6.54 2.33 6.89
N GLY A 50 6.01 3.55 6.76
CA GLY A 50 5.56 4.11 5.50
C GLY A 50 4.18 3.57 5.11
N GLY A 51 3.99 3.32 3.81
CA GLY A 51 2.73 2.78 3.28
C GLY A 51 1.64 3.81 3.09
N GLY A 52 1.99 5.10 2.93
CA GLY A 52 1.03 6.19 2.77
C GLY A 52 0.04 6.05 1.61
N ASP A 53 0.28 5.15 0.64
CA ASP A 53 -0.68 4.82 -0.43
C ASP A 53 -1.79 3.83 0.01
N GLY A 54 -1.63 3.19 1.17
CA GLY A 54 -2.57 2.25 1.77
C GLY A 54 -2.61 0.86 1.13
N ALA A 55 -1.82 0.57 0.09
CA ALA A 55 -1.88 -0.71 -0.60
C ALA A 55 -1.26 -1.85 0.25
N MET A 56 -0.22 -1.56 1.04
CA MET A 56 0.26 -2.46 2.10
C MET A 56 -0.84 -2.84 3.09
N LEU A 57 -1.54 -1.84 3.62
CA LEU A 57 -2.61 -2.05 4.60
C LEU A 57 -3.72 -2.95 4.02
N ARG A 58 -4.10 -2.71 2.75
CA ARG A 58 -5.06 -3.55 2.01
C ARG A 58 -4.64 -5.02 1.99
N GLU A 59 -3.38 -5.31 1.68
CA GLU A 59 -2.90 -6.70 1.62
C GLU A 59 -2.80 -7.35 3.00
N VAL A 60 -2.37 -6.60 4.04
CA VAL A 60 -2.29 -7.14 5.40
C VAL A 60 -3.68 -7.51 5.91
N CYS A 61 -4.71 -6.71 5.61
CA CYS A 61 -6.10 -6.99 5.96
C CYS A 61 -6.67 -8.29 5.36
N ARG A 62 -6.01 -8.91 4.37
CA ARG A 62 -6.42 -10.22 3.84
C ARG A 62 -6.07 -11.39 4.78
N HIS A 63 -5.17 -11.18 5.74
CA HIS A 63 -4.72 -12.22 6.66
C HIS A 63 -5.59 -12.24 7.92
N GLN A 64 -6.56 -13.14 7.98
CA GLN A 64 -7.54 -13.25 9.09
C GLN A 64 -6.91 -13.45 10.48
N GLY A 65 -5.67 -13.94 10.57
CA GLY A 65 -4.95 -14.10 11.83
C GLY A 65 -4.36 -12.81 12.39
N VAL A 66 -4.33 -11.73 11.61
CA VAL A 66 -3.85 -10.41 12.05
C VAL A 66 -4.97 -9.70 12.82
N GLU A 67 -4.67 -9.34 14.06
CA GLU A 67 -5.60 -8.71 15.01
C GLU A 67 -5.37 -7.20 15.14
N HIS A 68 -4.14 -6.73 14.91
CA HIS A 68 -3.80 -5.32 15.00
C HIS A 68 -2.79 -4.91 13.93
N ILE A 69 -3.06 -3.78 13.28
CA ILE A 69 -2.18 -3.19 12.27
C ILE A 69 -1.90 -1.76 12.69
N THR A 70 -0.61 -1.42 12.82
CA THR A 70 -0.17 -0.04 13.00
C THR A 70 0.54 0.39 11.73
N MET A 71 0.03 1.41 11.05
CA MET A 71 0.70 2.04 9.92
C MET A 71 1.25 3.39 10.36
N VAL A 72 2.54 3.63 10.14
CA VAL A 72 3.22 4.86 10.55
C VAL A 72 3.80 5.52 9.31
N GLU A 73 3.12 6.57 8.86
CA GLU A 73 3.58 7.45 7.78
C GLU A 73 4.03 8.79 8.40
N ILE A 74 5.19 9.29 7.98
CA ILE A 74 5.74 10.55 8.50
C ILE A 74 5.05 11.75 7.86
N ASP A 75 4.66 11.62 6.59
CA ASP A 75 4.02 12.70 5.84
C ASP A 75 2.50 12.46 5.73
N ALA A 76 1.76 13.13 6.62
CA ALA A 76 0.29 13.10 6.60
C ALA A 76 -0.29 13.59 5.25
N GLY A 77 0.41 14.48 4.55
CA GLY A 77 0.01 14.96 3.24
C GLY A 77 0.00 13.86 2.18
N VAL A 78 0.90 12.88 2.27
CA VAL A 78 0.91 11.70 1.36
C VAL A 78 -0.34 10.86 1.58
N VAL A 79 -0.70 10.59 2.84
CA VAL A 79 -1.90 9.81 3.20
C VAL A 79 -3.17 10.49 2.69
N GLU A 80 -3.33 11.78 2.98
CA GLU A 80 -4.47 12.57 2.54
C GLU A 80 -4.56 12.66 1.02
N PHE A 81 -3.42 12.87 0.36
CA PHE A 81 -3.34 12.93 -1.09
C PHE A 81 -3.75 11.61 -1.74
N CYS A 82 -3.27 10.47 -1.23
CA CYS A 82 -3.64 9.16 -1.76
C CYS A 82 -5.11 8.83 -1.50
N ALA A 83 -5.61 9.11 -0.30
CA ALA A 83 -7.00 8.86 0.07
C ALA A 83 -8.01 9.58 -0.84
N ASN A 84 -7.67 10.80 -1.28
CA ASN A 84 -8.55 11.64 -2.10
C ASN A 84 -8.36 11.46 -3.61
N THR A 85 -7.16 11.08 -4.06
CA THR A 85 -6.77 11.23 -5.48
C THR A 85 -6.21 9.96 -6.10
N TYR A 86 -5.81 8.98 -5.30
CA TYR A 86 -5.14 7.76 -5.74
C TYR A 86 -5.70 6.54 -5.00
N ARG A 87 -7.00 6.29 -5.19
CA ARG A 87 -7.63 5.08 -4.65
C ARG A 87 -7.17 3.86 -5.44
N ILE A 88 -6.15 3.18 -4.92
CA ILE A 88 -5.88 1.77 -5.26
C ILE A 88 -6.66 0.84 -4.30
N THR A 89 -7.43 1.40 -3.37
CA THR A 89 -8.30 0.61 -2.49
C THR A 89 -9.55 0.16 -3.23
N THR A 90 -9.88 -1.12 -3.06
CA THR A 90 -11.16 -1.71 -3.46
C THR A 90 -12.31 -0.88 -2.87
N PRO A 91 -13.40 -0.63 -3.62
CA PRO A 91 -14.59 0.00 -3.04
C PRO A 91 -15.12 -0.84 -1.86
N GLY A 92 -15.30 -0.25 -0.68
CA GLY A 92 -16.01 -0.88 0.44
C GLY A 92 -15.18 -1.24 1.69
N LEU A 93 -13.95 -0.75 1.81
CA LEU A 93 -13.36 -0.45 3.12
C LEU A 93 -13.65 1.00 3.50
#